data_AF-A0A2T4CIY3-F1
#
_entry.id   AF-A0A2T4CIY3-F1
#
_cell.length_a   1.000
_cell.length_b   1.000
_cell.length_c   1.000
_cell.angle_alpha   90.00
_cell.angle_beta   90.00
_cell.angle_gamma   90.00
#
_symmetry.space_group_name_H-M   'P 1'
#
loop_
_entity.id
_entity.type
_entity.pdbx_description
1 polymer ?
#
loop_
_entity_poly.entity_id
_entity_poly.type
_entity_poly.pdbx_seq_one_letter_code
_entity_poly.pdbx_strand_id
1 'polypeptide(L)'
;LVNFCLHYIADLDIPVKRGTFVEFRNGMINVSPVGRNASTQERNDFEAFDKEAKVRQKFVAALKERFGDLGLTFSIGGQISFDVFPNGWDKTYCLQHLENEAKKPDGITYKNIHFFGDKTFEGGNDWEIFNDPRTIGHTVKGPEDTMRILKELFDI
;
A
#
# COMPACT_ATOMS: atom_id res chain seq x y z
N LEU A 1 2.17 17.23 9.45
CA LEU A 1 1.96 15.76 9.47
C LEU A 1 2.94 15.03 10.39
N VAL A 2 4.27 15.01 10.11
CA VAL A 2 5.23 14.22 10.89
C VAL A 2 5.26 14.54 12.38
N ASN A 3 5.25 15.83 12.76
CA ASN A 3 5.17 16.23 14.18
C ASN A 3 3.91 15.67 14.86
N PHE A 4 2.78 15.68 14.17
CA PHE A 4 1.56 15.06 14.69
C PHE A 4 1.73 13.56 14.87
N CYS A 5 2.32 12.86 13.90
CA CYS A 5 2.60 11.43 14.06
C CYS A 5 3.47 11.15 15.27
N LEU A 6 4.54 11.93 15.48
CA LEU A 6 5.45 11.74 16.61
C LEU A 6 4.76 11.99 17.96
N HIS A 7 3.97 13.05 18.08
CA HIS A 7 3.17 13.31 19.29
C HIS A 7 2.14 12.20 19.53
N TYR A 8 1.38 11.83 18.51
CA TYR A 8 0.38 10.76 18.62
C TYR A 8 1.03 9.44 19.08
N ILE A 9 2.18 9.06 18.51
CA ILE A 9 2.92 7.86 18.90
C ILE A 9 3.47 7.96 20.32
N ALA A 10 3.91 9.14 20.76
CA ALA A 10 4.37 9.34 22.14
C ALA A 10 3.26 9.03 23.15
N ASP A 11 2.03 9.47 22.87
CA ASP A 11 0.87 9.33 23.75
C ASP A 11 0.18 7.94 23.67
N LEU A 12 0.55 7.10 22.71
CA LEU A 12 -0.01 5.75 22.57
C LEU A 12 0.32 4.86 23.78
N ASP A 13 -0.69 4.24 24.36
CA ASP A 13 -0.52 3.16 25.33
C ASP A 13 -0.52 1.81 24.59
N ILE A 14 0.68 1.33 24.26
CA ILE A 14 0.90 0.04 23.59
C ILE A 14 2.00 -0.75 24.29
N PRO A 15 1.95 -2.10 24.27
CA PRO A 15 2.84 -2.93 25.09
C PRO A 15 4.33 -2.71 24.83
N VAL A 16 4.70 -2.36 23.60
CA VAL A 16 6.08 -2.22 23.15
C VAL A 16 6.22 -1.02 22.23
N LYS A 17 7.28 -0.23 22.44
CA LYS A 17 7.79 0.77 21.49
C LYS A 17 9.28 0.51 21.25
N ARG A 18 9.73 0.65 20.00
CA ARG A 18 11.13 0.47 19.58
C ARG A 18 11.63 1.75 18.92
N GLY A 19 11.93 1.72 17.62
CA GLY A 19 12.49 2.85 16.88
C GLY A 19 12.11 2.79 15.41
N THR A 20 12.42 3.87 14.68
CA THR A 20 11.98 4.08 13.29
C THR A 20 10.45 4.07 13.20
N PHE A 21 9.83 5.01 13.92
CA PHE A 21 8.39 5.20 13.98
C PHE A 21 7.82 5.87 12.72
N VAL A 22 8.60 6.75 12.11
CA VAL A 22 8.32 7.40 10.83
C VAL A 22 9.54 7.21 9.95
N GLU A 23 9.37 6.50 8.84
CA GLU A 23 10.42 6.24 7.86
C GLU A 23 10.09 7.00 6.58
N PHE A 24 10.97 7.92 6.18
CA PHE A 24 10.86 8.62 4.90
C PHE A 24 11.39 7.76 3.77
N ARG A 25 10.62 7.66 2.69
CA ARG A 25 11.00 7.04 1.42
C ARG A 25 10.79 8.04 0.30
N ASN A 26 11.28 7.73 -0.90
CA ASN A 26 11.18 8.64 -2.05
C ASN A 26 9.73 9.02 -2.38
N GLY A 27 8.81 8.07 -2.31
CA GLY A 27 7.42 8.24 -2.73
C GLY A 27 6.40 8.42 -1.60
N MET A 28 6.81 8.20 -0.35
CA MET A 28 5.87 8.02 0.75
C MET A 28 6.58 8.11 2.10
N ILE A 29 5.80 8.18 3.16
CA ILE A 29 6.28 7.85 4.50
C ILE A 29 5.61 6.56 4.97
N ASN A 30 6.37 5.73 5.68
CA ASN A 30 5.82 4.58 6.41
C ASN A 30 5.76 4.95 7.90
N VAL A 31 4.60 4.78 8.52
CA VAL A 31 4.37 5.07 9.94
C VAL A 31 4.10 3.77 10.69
N SER A 32 4.83 3.52 11.76
CA SER A 32 4.72 2.32 12.59
C SER A 32 4.60 2.70 14.07
N PRO A 33 3.48 2.40 14.75
CA PRO A 33 3.31 2.69 16.17
C PRO A 33 4.34 1.98 17.09
N VAL A 34 4.59 0.69 16.84
CA VAL A 34 5.60 -0.09 17.56
C VAL A 34 7.03 0.25 17.12
N GLY A 35 7.19 0.76 15.89
CA GLY A 35 8.48 1.09 15.27
C GLY A 35 9.05 -0.07 14.44
N ARG A 36 9.65 0.22 13.28
CA ARG A 36 10.17 -0.81 12.35
C ARG A 36 11.33 -1.62 12.91
N ASN A 37 12.02 -1.12 13.93
CA ASN A 37 13.09 -1.84 14.61
C ASN A 37 12.58 -2.98 15.52
N ALA A 38 11.26 -3.21 15.59
CA ALA A 38 10.68 -4.34 16.30
C ALA A 38 11.15 -5.68 15.74
N SER A 39 11.47 -6.62 16.64
CA SER A 39 11.82 -8.01 16.33
C SER A 39 10.64 -8.75 15.70
N THR A 40 10.89 -9.88 15.03
CA THR A 40 9.80 -10.70 14.45
C THR A 40 8.73 -11.06 15.47
N GLN A 41 9.12 -11.43 16.69
CA GLN A 41 8.17 -11.76 17.75
C GLN A 41 7.35 -10.53 18.15
N GLU A 42 7.99 -9.38 18.37
CA GLU A 42 7.30 -8.13 18.71
C GLU A 42 6.34 -7.66 17.60
N ARG A 43 6.66 -7.94 16.33
CA ARG A 43 5.77 -7.66 15.21
C ARG A 43 4.52 -8.54 15.24
N ASN A 44 4.68 -9.82 15.52
CA ASN A 44 3.56 -10.76 15.65
C ASN A 44 2.66 -10.37 16.84
N ASP A 45 3.27 -10.02 17.98
CA ASP A 45 2.56 -9.62 19.19
C ASP A 45 1.81 -8.29 18.96
N PHE A 46 2.45 -7.32 18.30
CA PHE A 46 1.80 -6.07 17.94
C PHE A 46 0.66 -6.27 16.94
N GLU A 47 0.81 -7.16 15.96
CA GLU A 47 -0.27 -7.47 15.02
C GLU A 47 -1.49 -8.04 15.74
N ALA A 48 -1.28 -8.98 16.66
CA ALA A 48 -2.36 -9.53 17.48
C ALA A 48 -3.03 -8.45 18.33
N PHE A 49 -2.23 -7.61 19.01
CA PHE A 49 -2.73 -6.50 19.81
C PHE A 49 -3.51 -5.47 18.96
N ASP A 50 -2.99 -5.07 17.80
CA ASP A 50 -3.63 -4.10 16.91
C ASP A 50 -4.94 -4.60 16.32
N LYS A 51 -5.09 -5.92 16.11
CA LYS A 51 -6.36 -6.53 15.67
C LYS A 51 -7.48 -6.32 16.68
N GLU A 52 -7.18 -6.28 17.97
CA GLU A 52 -8.14 -6.04 19.04
C GLU A 52 -8.28 -4.53 19.34
N ALA A 53 -7.17 -3.86 19.60
CA ALA A 53 -7.15 -2.46 20.04
C ALA A 53 -7.39 -1.44 18.90
N LYS A 54 -7.24 -1.87 17.65
CA LYS A 54 -7.40 -1.06 16.43
C LYS A 54 -6.51 0.19 16.39
N VAL A 55 -5.27 0.07 16.87
CA VAL A 55 -4.33 1.20 17.03
C VAL A 55 -4.11 1.92 15.70
N ARG A 56 -3.74 1.20 14.64
CA ARG A 56 -3.46 1.77 13.32
C ARG A 56 -4.70 2.38 12.67
N GLN A 57 -5.87 1.74 12.82
CA GLN A 57 -7.12 2.26 12.28
C GLN A 57 -7.52 3.58 12.95
N LYS A 58 -7.45 3.66 14.28
CA LYS A 58 -7.71 4.91 15.03
C LYS A 58 -6.71 6.00 14.68
N PHE A 59 -5.44 5.65 14.52
CA PHE A 59 -4.40 6.60 14.12
C PHE A 59 -4.64 7.15 12.70
N VAL A 60 -4.95 6.28 11.74
CA VAL A 60 -5.32 6.70 10.37
C VAL A 60 -6.58 7.58 10.38
N ALA A 61 -7.59 7.26 11.18
CA ALA A 61 -8.78 8.10 11.32
C ALA A 61 -8.44 9.51 11.83
N ALA A 62 -7.60 9.62 12.87
CA ALA A 62 -7.15 10.90 13.40
C ALA A 62 -6.31 11.70 12.38
N LEU A 63 -5.50 11.01 11.57
CA LEU A 63 -4.75 11.65 10.47
C LEU A 63 -5.69 12.17 9.38
N LYS A 64 -6.71 11.40 8.99
CA LYS A 64 -7.71 11.81 7.98
C LYS A 64 -8.55 12.99 8.47
N GLU A 65 -8.95 13.01 9.73
CA GLU A 65 -9.66 14.15 10.33
C GLU A 65 -8.82 15.43 10.28
N ARG A 66 -7.53 15.33 10.59
CA ARG A 66 -6.66 16.50 10.72
C ARG A 66 -6.03 16.98 9.41
N PHE A 67 -5.84 16.07 8.44
CA PHE A 67 -5.07 16.33 7.21
C PHE A 67 -5.78 15.81 5.95
N GLY A 68 -7.09 15.56 6.00
CA GLY A 68 -7.85 15.04 4.86
C GLY A 68 -7.89 15.98 3.65
N ASP A 69 -7.63 17.27 3.88
CA ASP A 69 -7.52 18.31 2.85
C ASP A 69 -6.20 18.26 2.06
N LEU A 70 -5.18 17.55 2.55
CA LEU A 70 -3.86 17.49 1.90
C LEU A 70 -3.78 16.55 0.68
N GLY A 71 -4.88 15.88 0.32
CA GLY A 71 -4.89 14.94 -0.81
C GLY A 71 -3.98 13.72 -0.59
N LEU A 72 -4.01 13.17 0.63
CA LEU A 72 -3.19 12.01 1.03
C LEU A 72 -4.02 10.74 1.15
N THR A 73 -3.45 9.63 0.71
CA THR A 73 -3.95 8.27 0.92
C THR A 73 -3.21 7.64 2.09
N PHE A 74 -3.96 6.92 2.94
CA PHE A 74 -3.44 6.21 4.12
C PHE A 74 -3.78 4.73 3.96
N SER A 75 -2.76 3.88 3.77
CA SER A 75 -2.95 2.45 3.50
C SER A 75 -2.36 1.60 4.61
N ILE A 76 -3.21 0.90 5.36
CA ILE A 76 -2.79 -0.04 6.41
C ILE A 76 -2.32 -1.33 5.75
N GLY A 77 -1.06 -1.69 5.94
CA GLY A 77 -0.45 -2.85 5.30
C GLY A 77 0.55 -3.58 6.21
N GLY A 78 0.58 -4.90 6.07
CA GLY A 78 1.45 -5.76 6.87
C GLY A 78 1.10 -5.77 8.35
N GLN A 79 2.08 -6.11 9.19
CA GLN A 79 1.87 -6.40 10.61
C GLN A 79 1.87 -5.16 11.51
N ILE A 80 2.69 -4.15 11.17
CA ILE A 80 3.07 -3.10 12.15
C ILE A 80 2.91 -1.66 11.67
N SER A 81 2.57 -1.43 10.41
CA SER A 81 2.66 -0.09 9.81
C SER A 81 1.49 0.24 8.90
N PHE A 82 1.49 1.48 8.44
CA PHE A 82 0.69 1.95 7.33
C PHE A 82 1.51 2.97 6.52
N ASP A 83 1.23 3.04 5.23
CA ASP A 83 1.88 3.98 4.30
C ASP A 83 1.02 5.24 4.15
N VAL A 84 1.68 6.38 3.96
CA VAL A 84 1.06 7.67 3.66
C VAL A 84 1.72 8.26 2.42
N PHE A 85 0.93 8.51 1.39
CA PHE A 85 1.38 8.98 0.08
C PHE A 85 0.34 9.90 -0.57
N PRO A 86 0.71 10.74 -1.54
CA PRO A 86 -0.25 11.53 -2.30
C PRO A 86 -1.30 10.65 -3.00
N ASN A 87 -2.53 11.15 -3.12
CA ASN A 87 -3.59 10.45 -3.85
C ASN A 87 -3.13 10.13 -5.29
N GLY A 88 -3.42 8.92 -5.75
CA GLY A 88 -3.02 8.43 -7.08
C GLY A 88 -1.56 7.95 -7.18
N TRP A 89 -0.81 7.92 -6.07
CA TRP A 89 0.51 7.27 -6.01
C TRP A 89 0.43 5.78 -5.60
N ASP A 90 -0.74 5.17 -5.79
CA ASP A 90 -0.89 3.71 -5.80
C ASP A 90 -0.32 3.12 -7.12
N LYS A 91 -0.53 1.82 -7.36
CA LYS A 91 0.04 1.15 -8.53
C LYS A 91 -0.46 1.71 -9.86
N THR A 92 -1.63 2.35 -9.90
CA THR A 92 -2.14 3.03 -11.12
C THR A 92 -1.19 4.13 -11.60
N TYR A 93 -0.35 4.68 -10.73
CA TYR A 93 0.64 5.69 -11.08
C TYR A 93 1.53 5.24 -12.25
N CYS A 94 1.88 3.95 -12.34
CA CYS A 94 2.78 3.47 -13.39
C CYS A 94 2.13 3.49 -14.79
N LEU A 95 0.80 3.46 -14.89
CA LEU A 95 0.07 3.44 -16.15
C LEU A 95 0.28 4.72 -16.98
N GLN A 96 0.55 5.86 -16.31
CA GLN A 96 0.89 7.10 -17.01
C GLN A 96 2.17 6.98 -17.85
N HIS A 97 3.10 6.08 -17.48
CA HIS A 97 4.32 5.87 -18.26
C HIS A 97 4.01 5.18 -19.59
N LEU A 98 3.03 4.26 -19.62
CA LEU A 98 2.57 3.63 -20.86
C LEU A 98 1.84 4.65 -21.76
N GLU A 99 1.02 5.51 -21.17
CA GLU A 99 0.34 6.60 -21.90
C GLU A 99 1.33 7.62 -22.47
N ASN A 100 2.37 7.96 -21.70
CA ASN A 100 3.39 8.90 -22.14
C ASN A 100 4.29 8.29 -23.22
N GLU A 101 4.56 6.99 -23.15
CA GLU A 101 5.25 6.27 -24.23
C GLU A 101 4.42 6.29 -25.51
N ALA A 102 3.12 6.01 -25.43
CA ALA A 102 2.22 6.00 -26.57
C ALA A 102 2.12 7.34 -27.31
N LYS A 103 2.43 8.47 -26.65
CA LYS A 103 2.43 9.82 -27.23
C LYS A 103 3.70 10.16 -28.01
N LYS A 104 4.76 9.35 -27.91
CA LYS A 104 6.02 9.60 -28.64
C LYS A 104 5.85 9.27 -30.13
N PRO A 105 6.68 9.87 -31.02
CA PRO A 105 6.59 9.62 -32.46
C PRO A 105 6.64 8.14 -32.86
N ASP A 106 7.48 7.35 -32.17
CA ASP A 106 7.62 5.89 -32.36
C ASP A 106 7.02 5.08 -31.19
N GLY A 107 6.09 5.70 -30.46
CA GLY A 107 5.47 5.14 -29.27
C GLY A 107 4.56 3.95 -29.57
N ILE A 108 4.50 3.00 -28.64
CA ILE A 108 3.58 1.86 -28.73
C ILE A 108 2.34 2.15 -27.90
N THR A 109 1.17 2.05 -28.53
CA THR A 109 -0.12 2.04 -27.81
C THR A 109 -0.51 0.60 -27.50
N TYR A 110 -0.54 0.25 -26.21
CA TYR A 110 -1.00 -1.05 -25.75
C TYR A 110 -2.53 -1.11 -25.80
N LYS A 111 -3.08 -2.03 -26.60
CA LYS A 111 -4.53 -2.26 -26.68
C LYS A 111 -5.06 -3.02 -25.46
N ASN A 112 -4.27 -3.96 -24.94
CA ASN A 112 -4.57 -4.79 -23.79
C ASN A 112 -3.43 -4.66 -22.79
N ILE A 113 -3.73 -4.22 -21.57
CA ILE A 113 -2.76 -4.18 -20.47
C ILE A 113 -3.23 -5.20 -19.44
N HIS A 114 -2.59 -6.37 -19.41
CA HIS A 114 -2.91 -7.40 -18.42
C HIS A 114 -2.16 -7.10 -17.12
N PHE A 115 -2.87 -7.11 -16.01
CA PHE A 115 -2.31 -6.94 -14.67
C PHE A 115 -2.56 -8.20 -13.84
N PHE A 116 -1.54 -8.70 -13.14
CA PHE A 116 -1.64 -9.86 -12.25
C PHE A 116 -1.30 -9.44 -10.82
N GLY A 117 -2.17 -9.74 -9.86
CA GLY A 117 -1.97 -9.36 -8.46
C GLY A 117 -2.60 -10.34 -7.47
N ASP A 118 -2.01 -10.46 -6.28
CA ASP A 118 -2.49 -11.35 -5.22
C ASP A 118 -3.38 -10.64 -4.19
N LYS A 119 -3.30 -9.31 -4.10
CA LYS A 119 -4.05 -8.48 -3.14
C LYS A 119 -5.01 -7.53 -3.84
N THR A 120 -5.86 -8.11 -4.68
CA THR A 120 -6.85 -7.43 -5.54
C THR A 120 -8.21 -7.24 -4.86
N PHE A 121 -8.28 -7.37 -3.53
CA PHE A 121 -9.47 -7.07 -2.73
C PHE A 121 -9.41 -5.62 -2.21
N GLU A 122 -10.56 -5.01 -1.86
CA GLU A 122 -10.61 -3.63 -1.36
C GLU A 122 -9.68 -3.43 -0.15
N GLY A 123 -8.76 -2.46 -0.24
CA GLY A 123 -7.72 -2.20 0.75
C GLY A 123 -6.43 -3.01 0.57
N GLY A 124 -6.39 -3.95 -0.36
CA GLY A 124 -5.16 -4.57 -0.85
C GLY A 124 -4.38 -3.63 -1.76
N ASN A 125 -3.05 -3.77 -1.81
CA ASN A 125 -2.20 -2.84 -2.58
C ASN A 125 -2.24 -3.06 -4.10
N ASP A 126 -3.00 -4.05 -4.59
CA ASP A 126 -3.27 -4.25 -6.03
C ASP A 126 -4.66 -3.74 -6.43
N TRP A 127 -5.51 -3.34 -5.47
CA TRP A 127 -6.92 -3.02 -5.69
C TRP A 127 -7.12 -1.97 -6.78
N GLU A 128 -6.41 -0.84 -6.69
CA GLU A 128 -6.63 0.30 -7.57
C GLU A 128 -6.24 -0.02 -9.01
N ILE A 129 -5.07 -0.63 -9.23
CA ILE A 129 -4.61 -1.00 -10.58
C ILE A 129 -5.42 -2.15 -11.16
N PHE A 130 -5.84 -3.12 -10.35
CA PHE A 130 -6.65 -4.25 -10.80
C PHE A 130 -8.03 -3.80 -11.31
N ASN A 131 -8.64 -2.79 -10.67
CA ASN A 131 -9.94 -2.24 -11.07
C ASN A 131 -9.82 -1.05 -12.04
N ASP A 132 -8.61 -0.61 -12.39
CA ASP A 132 -8.43 0.49 -13.34
C ASP A 132 -8.94 0.07 -14.72
N PRO A 133 -9.81 0.86 -15.38
CA PRO A 133 -10.42 0.50 -16.66
C PRO A 133 -9.40 0.35 -17.81
N ARG A 134 -8.15 0.80 -17.64
CA ARG A 134 -7.06 0.60 -18.59
C ARG A 134 -6.50 -0.83 -18.53
N THR A 135 -6.83 -1.61 -17.50
CA THR A 135 -6.25 -2.94 -17.27
C THR A 135 -7.28 -4.06 -17.43
N ILE A 136 -6.77 -5.25 -17.74
CA ILE A 136 -7.46 -6.53 -17.64
C ILE A 136 -6.84 -7.26 -16.45
N GLY A 137 -7.52 -7.18 -15.31
CA GLY A 137 -7.04 -7.71 -14.04
C GLY A 137 -7.20 -9.22 -13.90
N HIS A 138 -6.14 -9.88 -13.42
CA HIS A 138 -6.09 -11.30 -13.08
C HIS A 138 -5.72 -11.45 -11.60
N THR A 139 -6.65 -11.96 -10.80
CA THR A 139 -6.37 -12.28 -9.39
C THR A 139 -5.64 -13.62 -9.32
N VAL A 140 -4.52 -13.68 -8.61
CA VAL A 140 -3.71 -14.89 -8.45
C VAL A 140 -3.49 -15.22 -6.99
N LYS A 141 -3.35 -16.52 -6.68
CA LYS A 141 -3.00 -16.96 -5.30
C LYS A 141 -1.50 -17.01 -5.03
N GLY A 142 -0.69 -16.91 -6.09
CA GLY A 142 0.76 -17.01 -6.03
C GLY A 142 1.37 -17.37 -7.38
N PRO A 143 2.69 -17.62 -7.44
CA PRO A 143 3.43 -17.78 -8.69
C PRO A 143 2.92 -18.90 -9.60
N GLU A 144 2.53 -20.05 -9.03
CA GLU A 144 2.00 -21.18 -9.80
C GLU A 144 0.68 -20.86 -10.50
N ASP A 145 -0.17 -20.08 -9.84
CA ASP A 145 -1.45 -19.66 -10.39
C ASP A 145 -1.26 -18.63 -11.51
N THR A 146 -0.32 -17.70 -11.33
CA THR A 146 0.13 -16.79 -12.40
C THR A 146 0.62 -17.57 -13.62
N MET A 147 1.45 -18.60 -13.41
CA MET A 147 1.99 -19.43 -14.49
C MET A 147 0.87 -20.15 -15.24
N ARG A 148 -0.09 -20.74 -14.51
CA ARG A 148 -1.25 -21.41 -15.10
C ARG A 148 -2.05 -20.46 -15.98
N ILE A 149 -2.41 -19.27 -15.49
CA ILE A 149 -3.19 -18.29 -16.25
C ILE A 149 -2.42 -17.79 -17.48
N LEU A 150 -1.10 -17.57 -17.37
CA LEU A 150 -0.28 -17.17 -18.51
C LEU A 150 -0.29 -18.21 -19.64
N LYS A 151 -0.18 -19.50 -19.29
CA LYS A 151 -0.25 -20.59 -20.27
C LYS A 151 -1.61 -20.65 -20.96
N GLU A 152 -2.70 -20.53 -20.19
CA GLU A 152 -4.06 -20.51 -20.72
C GLU A 152 -4.32 -19.28 -21.61
N LEU A 153 -3.81 -18.10 -21.23
CA LEU A 153 -4.05 -16.84 -21.93
C LEU A 153 -3.29 -16.72 -23.25
N PHE A 154 -2.06 -17.24 -23.29
CA PHE A 154 -1.15 -17.09 -24.43
C PHE A 154 -0.93 -18.37 -25.23
N ASP A 155 -1.57 -19.48 -24.85
CA ASP A 155 -1.46 -20.79 -25.51
C ASP A 155 0.01 -21.26 -25.63
N ILE A 156 0.71 -21.26 -24.48
CA ILE A 156 2.14 -21.62 -24.34
C ILE A 156 2.40 -22.76 -23.36
#